data_AF-A0A2G3K048-F1
#
_entry.id   AF-A0A2G3K048-F1
#
_cell.length_a   1.000
_cell.length_b   1.000
_cell.length_c   1.000
_cell.angle_alpha   90.00
_cell.angle_beta   90.00
_cell.angle_gamma   90.00
#
_symmetry.space_group_name_H-M   'P 1'
#
loop_
_entity.id
_entity.type
_entity.pdbx_description
1 polymer ?
#
loop_
_entity_poly.entity_id
_entity_poly.type
_entity_poly.pdbx_seq_one_letter_code
_entity_poly.pdbx_strand_id
1 'polypeptide(L)'
;MQGSTDQIQDTGKAQRQYGLIRHYTYLNGDPCLVIRPAVPRLGATAFAVRQDDIWRWRTDVEDVRMVAHAAIKAANVLRLDPTPQTWTQIITVIQDGLDELHTMPPAPKEKRQVVGALEVIANGRRFSKDIYQ
;
A
#
# COMPACT_ATOMS: atom_id res chain seq x y z
N MET A 1 7.81 -23.75 -8.70
CA MET A 1 7.75 -22.77 -7.60
C MET A 1 7.47 -21.41 -8.22
N GLN A 2 6.20 -21.02 -8.34
CA GLN A 2 5.82 -19.68 -8.80
C GLN A 2 5.87 -18.76 -7.60
N GLY A 3 6.76 -17.78 -7.66
CA GLY A 3 6.79 -16.68 -6.71
C GLY A 3 5.47 -15.92 -6.81
N SER A 4 4.76 -15.83 -5.70
CA SER A 4 3.70 -14.86 -5.48
C SER A 4 4.34 -13.48 -5.55
N THR A 5 4.35 -12.90 -6.75
CA THR A 5 4.63 -11.49 -6.93
C THR A 5 3.48 -10.75 -6.27
N ASP A 6 3.71 -10.23 -5.06
CA ASP A 6 2.78 -9.31 -4.40
C ASP A 6 2.46 -8.18 -5.38
N GLN A 7 1.31 -8.27 -6.04
CA GLN A 7 0.90 -7.28 -7.01
C GLN A 7 0.49 -6.02 -6.24
N ILE A 8 1.37 -5.02 -6.26
CA ILE A 8 1.09 -3.68 -5.78
C ILE A 8 0.08 -3.05 -6.75
N GLN A 9 -1.20 -3.08 -6.39
CA GLN A 9 -2.24 -2.39 -7.15
C GLN A 9 -2.25 -0.91 -6.73
N ASP A 10 -1.66 -0.02 -7.54
CA ASP A 10 -1.61 1.43 -7.27
C ASP A 10 -3.01 2.03 -7.48
N THR A 11 -3.58 2.58 -6.41
CA THR A 11 -4.95 3.13 -6.42
C THR A 11 -4.99 4.65 -6.55
N GLY A 12 -3.85 5.35 -6.57
CA GLY A 12 -3.80 6.81 -6.47
C GLY A 12 -2.79 7.51 -7.38
N LYS A 13 -2.90 8.83 -7.51
CA LYS A 13 -1.85 9.63 -8.14
C LYS A 13 -0.68 9.74 -7.17
N ALA A 14 0.50 9.27 -7.60
CA ALA A 14 1.73 9.46 -6.85
C ALA A 14 2.00 10.96 -6.61
N GLN A 15 2.24 11.33 -5.35
CA GLN A 15 2.56 12.69 -4.94
C GLN A 15 4.03 12.78 -4.55
N ARG A 16 4.69 13.88 -4.91
CA ARG A 16 6.12 14.10 -4.63
C ARG A 16 6.30 15.26 -3.65
N GLN A 17 7.01 15.00 -2.56
CA GLN A 17 7.26 15.98 -1.49
C GLN A 17 8.62 15.67 -0.83
N TYR A 18 9.44 16.69 -0.56
CA TYR A 18 10.77 16.55 0.09
C TYR A 18 11.69 15.49 -0.54
N GLY A 19 11.60 15.27 -1.86
CA GLY A 19 12.39 14.24 -2.54
C GLY A 19 11.91 12.80 -2.30
N LEU A 20 10.74 12.63 -1.69
CA LEU A 20 10.01 11.38 -1.54
C LEU A 20 8.82 11.34 -2.51
N ILE A 21 8.45 10.13 -2.91
CA ILE A 21 7.22 9.84 -3.62
C ILE A 21 6.33 9.05 -2.68
N ARG A 22 5.08 9.50 -2.53
CA ARG A 22 4.01 8.89 -1.76
C ARG A 22 2.91 8.42 -2.70
N HIS A 23 2.42 7.21 -2.51
CA HIS A 23 1.28 6.66 -3.25
C HIS A 23 0.54 5.66 -2.37
N TYR A 24 -0.66 5.27 -2.82
CA TYR A 24 -1.53 4.35 -2.09
C TYR A 24 -1.67 3.05 -2.85
N THR A 25 -1.68 1.95 -2.13
CA THR A 25 -1.79 0.62 -2.72
C THR A 25 -2.39 -0.36 -1.73
N TYR A 26 -2.60 -1.59 -2.17
CA TYR A 26 -2.94 -2.72 -1.31
C TYR A 26 -1.74 -3.65 -1.18
N LEU A 27 -1.36 -3.98 0.05
CA LEU A 27 -0.40 -5.06 0.33
C LEU A 27 -1.17 -6.21 0.96
N ASN A 28 -1.22 -7.36 0.29
CA ASN A 28 -2.00 -8.53 0.73
C ASN A 28 -3.49 -8.23 0.99
N GLY A 29 -4.06 -7.26 0.26
CA GLY A 29 -5.45 -6.83 0.43
C GLY A 29 -5.66 -5.69 1.42
N ASP A 30 -4.64 -5.34 2.22
CA ASP A 30 -4.72 -4.27 3.22
C ASP A 30 -4.34 -2.92 2.62
N PRO A 31 -5.13 -1.85 2.83
CA PRO A 31 -4.79 -0.51 2.36
C PRO A 31 -3.49 -0.02 2.99
N CYS A 32 -2.60 0.51 2.15
CA CYS A 32 -1.26 0.93 2.52
C CYS A 32 -0.90 2.26 1.88
N LEU A 33 -0.28 3.13 2.68
CA LEU A 33 0.46 4.29 2.22
C LEU A 33 1.92 3.91 2.03
N VAL A 34 2.45 4.06 0.82
CA VAL A 34 3.83 3.69 0.50
C VAL A 34 4.64 4.92 0.14
N ILE A 35 5.76 5.11 0.82
CA ILE A 35 6.76 6.14 0.52
C ILE A 35 8.05 5.51 -0.02
N ARG A 36 8.69 6.20 -0.96
CA ARG A 36 9.99 5.81 -1.53
C ARG A 36 10.79 7.03 -1.96
N PRO A 37 12.13 6.93 -2.11
CA PRO A 37 12.92 8.02 -2.67
C PRO A 37 12.48 8.34 -4.10
N ALA A 38 12.39 9.63 -4.44
CA ALA A 38 12.07 10.07 -5.80
C ALA A 38 13.22 9.77 -6.79
N VAL A 39 14.45 9.76 -6.29
CA VAL A 39 15.64 9.37 -7.04
C VAL A 39 16.10 8.00 -6.51
N PRO A 40 16.33 7.01 -7.38
CA PRO A 40 16.82 5.69 -6.95
C PRO A 40 18.08 5.79 -6.10
N ARG A 41 18.13 5.03 -5.01
CA ARG A 41 19.28 4.91 -4.11
C ARG A 41 19.62 3.43 -3.94
N LEU A 42 20.91 3.09 -4.00
CA LEU A 42 21.36 1.70 -3.87
C LEU A 42 20.96 1.14 -2.49
N GLY A 43 20.27 0.00 -2.48
CA GLY A 43 19.84 -0.67 -1.25
C GLY A 43 18.74 0.06 -0.48
N ALA A 44 18.13 1.10 -1.05
CA ALA A 44 16.89 1.67 -0.54
C ALA A 44 15.70 0.83 -1.00
N THR A 45 14.72 0.67 -0.13
CA THR A 45 13.44 0.08 -0.46
C THR A 45 12.30 1.00 -0.01
N ALA A 46 11.11 0.74 -0.51
CA ALA A 46 9.93 1.49 -0.10
C ALA A 46 9.58 1.18 1.36
N PHE A 47 8.98 2.15 2.04
CA PHE A 47 8.44 2.01 3.38
C PHE A 47 6.92 2.12 3.32
N ALA A 48 6.21 1.16 3.90
CA ALA A 48 4.76 1.08 3.88
C ALA A 48 4.18 1.32 5.28
N VAL A 49 3.12 2.11 5.35
CA VAL A 49 2.26 2.29 6.52
C VAL A 49 0.92 1.67 6.19
N ARG A 50 0.54 0.62 6.94
CA ARG A 50 -0.78 -0.02 6.81
C ARG A 50 -1.85 0.84 7.49
N GLN A 51 -3.09 0.74 7.02
CA GLN A 51 -4.23 1.44 7.61
C GLN A 51 -4.39 1.18 9.12
N ASP A 52 -4.16 -0.06 9.56
CA ASP A 52 -4.21 -0.44 10.99
C ASP A 52 -3.09 0.17 11.84
N ASP A 53 -2.03 0.69 11.21
CA ASP A 53 -0.86 1.28 11.87
C ASP A 53 -0.88 2.83 11.84
N ILE A 54 -1.96 3.46 11.36
CA ILE A 54 -2.11 4.94 11.28
C ILE A 54 -1.84 5.60 12.63
N TRP A 55 -2.34 5.01 13.72
CA TRP A 55 -2.20 5.56 15.08
C TRP A 55 -0.74 5.79 15.50
N ARG A 56 0.22 5.04 14.93
CA ARG A 56 1.66 5.19 15.22
C ARG A 56 2.28 6.47 14.65
N TRP A 57 1.59 7.11 13.72
CA TRP A 57 2.06 8.29 12.98
C TRP A 57 1.31 9.57 13.34
N ARG A 58 0.30 9.45 14.20
CA ARG A 58 -0.48 10.57 14.72
C ARG A 58 0.28 11.26 15.85
N THR A 59 0.54 12.55 15.70
CA THR A 59 1.25 13.38 16.70
C THR A 59 0.32 14.03 17.72
N ASP A 60 -1.00 13.93 17.54
CA ASP A 60 -2.00 14.32 18.53
C ASP A 60 -2.19 13.28 19.65
N VAL A 61 -1.52 12.12 19.54
CA VAL A 61 -1.48 11.06 20.56
C VAL A 61 -0.25 11.27 21.47
N GLU A 62 -0.40 10.99 22.77
CA GLU A 62 0.53 11.37 23.85
C GLU A 62 2.00 10.91 23.71
N ASP A 63 2.36 10.02 22.77
CA ASP A 63 3.73 9.49 22.66
C ASP A 63 4.45 9.90 21.35
N VAL A 64 4.93 11.14 21.32
CA VAL A 64 5.79 11.70 20.26
C VAL A 64 7.04 10.83 20.00
N ARG A 65 7.52 10.09 21.01
CA ARG A 65 8.70 9.22 20.85
C ARG A 65 8.41 8.05 19.91
N MET A 66 7.18 7.54 19.88
CA MET A 66 6.79 6.48 18.96
C MET A 66 6.90 6.91 17.50
N VAL A 67 6.40 8.11 17.19
CA VAL A 67 6.48 8.68 15.84
C VAL A 67 7.94 8.89 15.44
N ALA A 68 8.77 9.41 16.33
CA ALA A 68 10.20 9.59 16.08
C ALA A 68 10.91 8.24 15.80
N HIS A 69 10.64 7.22 16.61
CA HIS A 69 11.20 5.87 16.39
C HIS A 69 10.76 5.26 15.06
N ALA A 70 9.51 5.48 14.64
CA ALA A 70 9.01 5.03 13.35
C ALA A 70 9.70 5.77 12.19
N ALA A 71 9.91 7.08 12.31
CA ALA A 71 10.61 7.89 11.32
C ALA A 71 12.08 7.48 11.16
N ILE A 72 12.77 7.16 12.25
CA ILE A 72 14.15 6.63 12.21
C ILE A 72 14.21 5.31 11.44
N LYS A 73 13.26 4.39 11.70
CA LYS A 73 13.19 3.12 10.97
C LYS A 73 12.94 3.34 9.47
N ALA A 74 12.00 4.22 9.13
CA ALA A 74 11.71 4.58 7.74
C ALA A 74 12.95 5.20 7.06
N ALA A 75 13.66 6.12 7.71
CA ALA A 75 14.88 6.72 7.16
C ALA A 75 15.95 5.67 6.82
N ASN A 76 16.14 4.67 7.69
CA ASN A 76 17.07 3.57 7.46
C ASN A 76 16.68 2.71 6.24
N VAL A 77 15.39 2.39 6.11
CA VAL A 77 14.83 1.62 4.98
C VAL A 77 14.98 2.38 3.66
N LEU A 78 14.74 3.69 3.70
CA LEU A 78 14.82 4.59 2.54
C LEU A 78 16.26 5.01 2.21
N ARG A 79 17.25 4.61 3.04
CA ARG A 79 18.66 5.02 2.95
C ARG A 79 18.82 6.54 2.84
N LEU A 80 18.12 7.25 3.72
CA LEU A 80 18.25 8.69 3.90
C LEU A 80 19.18 9.00 5.07
N ASP A 81 19.75 10.20 5.07
CA ASP A 81 20.62 10.62 6.16
C ASP A 81 19.81 10.71 7.46
N PRO A 82 20.29 10.15 8.59
CA PRO A 82 19.54 10.08 9.83
C PRO A 82 19.59 11.41 10.59
N THR A 83 19.09 12.48 9.96
CA THR A 83 19.03 13.82 10.53
C THR A 83 17.63 14.13 11.06
N PRO A 84 17.49 15.01 12.06
CA PRO A 84 16.18 15.46 12.53
C PRO A 84 15.32 16.04 11.40
N GLN A 85 15.92 16.76 10.46
CA GLN A 85 15.21 17.31 9.31
C GLN A 85 14.60 16.21 8.43
N THR A 86 15.37 15.16 8.13
CA THR A 86 14.90 14.01 7.37
C THR A 86 13.75 13.31 8.09
N TRP A 87 13.83 13.13 9.40
CA TRP A 87 12.75 12.52 10.18
C TRP A 87 11.48 13.36 10.15
N THR A 88 11.59 14.68 10.35
CA THR A 88 10.46 15.60 10.22
C THR A 88 9.83 15.52 8.83
N GLN A 89 10.63 15.51 7.76
CA GLN A 89 10.12 15.38 6.39
C GLN A 89 9.36 14.07 6.18
N ILE A 90 9.89 12.94 6.65
CA ILE A 90 9.20 11.64 6.58
C ILE A 90 7.86 11.70 7.32
N ILE A 91 7.87 12.23 8.55
CA ILE A 91 6.67 12.36 9.38
C ILE A 91 5.63 13.20 8.65
N THR A 92 6.00 14.37 8.12
CA THR A 92 5.09 15.24 7.37
C THR A 92 4.52 14.53 6.14
N VAL A 93 5.36 13.90 5.31
CA VAL A 93 4.87 13.17 4.11
C VAL A 93 3.88 12.07 4.50
N ILE A 94 4.11 11.37 5.60
CA ILE A 94 3.18 10.32 6.05
C ILE A 94 1.89 10.94 6.60
N GLN A 95 1.99 11.92 7.49
CA GLN A 95 0.85 12.59 8.12
C GLN A 95 -0.10 13.23 7.10
N ASP A 96 0.46 13.92 6.11
CA ASP A 96 -0.29 14.54 5.00
C ASP A 96 -1.07 13.50 4.15
N GLY A 97 -0.85 12.19 4.36
CA GLY A 97 -1.51 11.10 3.64
C GLY A 97 -2.32 10.16 4.54
N LEU A 98 -2.36 10.39 5.85
CA LEU A 98 -3.05 9.48 6.78
C LEU A 98 -4.57 9.53 6.62
N ASP A 99 -5.15 10.71 6.36
CA ASP A 99 -6.60 10.85 6.21
C ASP A 99 -7.12 10.11 4.97
N GLU A 100 -6.40 10.19 3.85
CA GLU A 100 -6.73 9.43 2.64
C GLU A 100 -6.53 7.93 2.87
N LEU A 101 -5.44 7.50 3.52
CA LEU A 101 -5.24 6.10 3.90
C LEU A 101 -6.38 5.60 4.81
N HIS A 102 -6.83 6.42 5.76
CA HIS A 102 -7.91 6.06 6.68
C HIS A 102 -9.23 5.82 5.95
N THR A 103 -9.47 6.53 4.84
CA THR A 103 -10.71 6.41 4.06
C THR A 103 -10.64 5.39 2.93
N MET A 104 -9.47 4.80 2.67
CA MET A 104 -9.34 3.75 1.66
C MET A 104 -10.23 2.55 2.01
N PRO A 105 -11.03 2.05 1.07
CA PRO A 105 -11.78 0.82 1.26
C PRO A 105 -10.81 -0.38 1.25
N PRO A 106 -11.23 -1.56 1.74
CA PRO A 106 -10.49 -2.79 1.53
C PRO A 106 -10.27 -3.07 0.03
N ALA A 107 -9.22 -3.84 -0.30
CA ALA A 107 -8.92 -4.17 -1.68
C ALA A 107 -10.15 -4.75 -2.40
N PRO A 108 -10.39 -4.35 -3.66
CA PRO A 108 -11.44 -4.96 -4.46
C PRO A 108 -11.21 -6.48 -4.49
N LYS A 109 -12.20 -7.26 -4.05
CA LYS A 109 -12.15 -8.70 -4.24
C LYS A 109 -12.02 -8.97 -5.74
N GLU A 110 -11.00 -9.72 -6.15
CA GLU A 110 -10.90 -10.19 -7.52
C GLU A 110 -12.20 -10.91 -7.86
N LYS A 111 -13.03 -10.26 -8.68
CA LYS A 111 -14.15 -10.95 -9.30
C LYS A 111 -13.51 -11.88 -10.31
N ARG A 112 -13.54 -13.17 -10.04
CA ARG A 112 -13.14 -14.15 -11.05
C ARG A 112 -13.87 -13.81 -12.34
N GLN A 113 -13.10 -13.57 -13.40
CA GLN A 113 -13.69 -13.23 -14.67
C GLN A 113 -14.41 -14.48 -15.18
N VAL A 114 -15.67 -14.35 -15.54
CA VAL A 114 -16.35 -15.41 -16.30
C VAL A 114 -15.67 -15.45 -17.66
N VAL A 115 -14.92 -16.52 -17.93
CA VAL A 115 -14.17 -16.72 -19.18
C VAL A 115 -14.91 -17.58 -20.19
N GLY A 116 -16.03 -18.15 -19.77
CA GLY A 116 -16.93 -18.88 -20.66
C GLY A 116 -18.16 -19.35 -19.90
N ALA A 117 -19.14 -19.83 -20.65
CA ALA A 117 -20.27 -20.56 -20.10
C ALA A 117 -20.23 -21.98 -20.68
N LEU A 118 -20.31 -22.98 -19.82
CA LEU A 118 -20.53 -24.36 -20.23
C LEU A 118 -22.04 -24.56 -20.38
N GLU A 119 -22.46 -24.92 -21.59
CA GLU A 119 -23.81 -25.40 -21.83
C GLU A 119 -23.78 -26.90 -22.12
N VAL A 120 -24.52 -27.66 -21.31
CA VAL A 120 -24.69 -29.09 -21.50
C VAL A 120 -26.15 -29.37 -21.80
N ILE A 121 -26.40 -30.10 -22.88
CA ILE A 121 -27.72 -30.66 -23.16
C ILE A 121 -27.67 -32.13 -22.82
N ALA A 122 -28.47 -32.54 -21.83
CA ALA A 122 -28.62 -33.94 -21.44
C ALA A 122 -30.11 -34.26 -21.29
N ASN A 123 -30.55 -35.37 -21.92
CA ASN A 123 -31.94 -35.82 -21.90
C ASN A 123 -32.97 -34.73 -22.30
N GLY A 124 -32.63 -33.91 -23.31
CA GLY A 124 -33.49 -32.82 -23.78
C GLY A 124 -33.56 -31.59 -22.85
N ARG A 125 -32.82 -31.59 -21.72
CA ARG A 125 -32.76 -30.47 -20.78
C ARG A 125 -31.42 -29.76 -20.89
N ARG A 126 -31.45 -28.43 -20.99
CA ARG A 126 -30.26 -27.56 -21.07
C ARG A 126 -29.84 -27.14 -19.67
N PHE A 127 -28.57 -27.32 -19.36
CA PHE A 127 -27.91 -26.86 -18.14
C PHE A 127 -26.85 -25.83 -18.53
N SER A 128 -26.81 -24.70 -17.83
CA SER A 128 -25.79 -23.68 -18.02
C SER A 128 -25.00 -23.53 -16.72
N LYS A 129 -23.67 -23.41 -16.83
CA LYS A 129 -22.78 -23.12 -15.71
C LYS A 129 -21.66 -22.20 -16.15
N ASP A 130 -21.44 -21.13 -15.40
CA ASP A 130 -20.33 -20.21 -15.63
C ASP A 130 -18.98 -20.88 -15.31
N ILE A 131 -18.01 -20.65 -16.20
CA ILE A 131 -16.61 -21.03 -16.02
C ILE A 131 -15.85 -19.76 -15.62
N TYR A 132 -15.15 -19.83 -14.51
CA TYR A 132 -14.39 -18.73 -13.91
C TYR A 132 -12.88 -18.97 -14.13
N GLN A 133 -12.12 -17.91 -14.45
CA GLN A 133 -10.64 -17.90 -14.45
C GLN A 133 -10.09 -17.45 -13.10
#